data_AF-A0A256ZP18-F1
#
_entry.id   AF-A0A256ZP18-F1
#
_cell.length_a   1.000
_cell.length_b   1.000
_cell.length_c   1.000
_cell.angle_alpha   90.00
_cell.angle_beta   90.00
_cell.angle_gamma   90.00
#
_symmetry.space_group_name_H-M   'P 1'
#
loop_
_entity.id
_entity.type
_entity.pdbx_description
1 polymer ?
#
loop_
_entity_poly.entity_id
_entity_poly.type
_entity_poly.pdbx_seq_one_letter_code
_entity_poly.pdbx_strand_id
1 'polypeptide(L)'
;MKKYFSLLIASIVMLSLALAALPVPVTGIVTGYRISVYPAKVAPGGIFTIKIDQAAFTGQMFDVYLSTDGYATGTNLVKKLAEGVKVTEVTVGGYVNITLMMPEDVEPGTGYYIKITDDGGNTWAVSDEMEVLDPTNYYIDFLNGTDVCYTDTMDIDDHFVFNVTTAEAMSDTPILRFVAIKEMKLYWIKDYEIVPFTDYFIIDDEAGGAGEKYYTVWSSVDDFPLPNPEGKMILLVKAIIDTEEYVMPGTIIVHPSIEVVTSPTYVDDYFYLILHNFPNETTDGDNVNVTKIILTDAADIKREVEPPDNWIDDLGMADLDGYVPALQGGGVENGVKVTVELNVTDFLKVSYRHTWLMQPESSQHLLVKKYLETTYYLTVQDSLLLARHLKLNSIMYQQRNHLTLKS
;
A
#
# COMPACT_ATOMS: atom_id res chain seq x y z
N MET A 1 1.36 30.37 7.78
CA MET A 1 1.66 29.56 8.98
C MET A 1 1.84 28.05 8.70
N LYS A 2 1.89 27.60 7.43
CA LYS A 2 1.97 26.17 7.07
C LYS A 2 3.38 25.52 7.18
N LYS A 3 4.47 26.30 7.25
CA LYS A 3 5.85 25.76 7.23
C LYS A 3 6.43 25.31 8.58
N TYR A 4 5.78 25.67 9.69
CA TYR A 4 6.28 25.32 11.04
C TYR A 4 5.51 24.15 11.68
N PHE A 5 4.40 23.70 11.06
CA PHE A 5 3.59 22.59 11.58
C PHE A 5 4.12 21.21 11.13
N SER A 6 4.59 21.05 9.88
CA SER A 6 5.21 19.79 9.43
C SER A 6 6.54 19.47 10.14
N LEU A 7 7.31 20.50 10.51
CA LEU A 7 8.58 20.32 11.23
C LEU A 7 8.37 19.82 12.67
N LEU A 8 7.22 20.15 13.27
CA LEU A 8 6.85 19.70 14.62
C LEU A 8 6.34 18.26 14.62
N ILE A 9 5.58 17.86 13.60
CA ILE A 9 5.03 16.50 13.50
C ILE A 9 6.14 15.49 13.15
N ALA A 10 7.03 15.81 12.20
CA ALA A 10 8.20 14.97 11.91
C ALA A 10 9.16 14.84 13.11
N SER A 11 9.29 15.88 13.93
CA SER A 11 10.13 15.81 15.15
C SER A 11 9.47 15.05 16.30
N ILE A 12 8.14 15.03 16.42
CA ILE A 12 7.42 14.26 17.44
C ILE A 12 7.37 12.76 17.09
N VAL A 13 7.23 12.41 15.80
CA VAL A 13 7.28 11.00 15.35
C VAL A 13 8.70 10.41 15.46
N MET A 14 9.74 11.20 15.18
CA MET A 14 11.14 10.78 15.38
C MET A 14 11.52 10.67 16.87
N LEU A 15 10.92 11.48 17.75
CA LEU A 15 11.17 11.38 19.19
C LEU A 15 10.45 10.17 19.81
N SER A 16 9.26 9.80 19.32
CA SER A 16 8.51 8.64 19.85
C SER A 16 9.14 7.29 19.45
N LEU A 17 9.75 7.18 18.26
CA LEU A 17 10.57 6.00 17.92
C LEU A 17 11.91 5.97 18.68
N ALA A 18 12.45 7.12 19.11
CA ALA A 18 13.72 7.18 19.84
C ALA A 18 13.62 6.91 21.35
N LEU A 19 12.40 6.87 21.92
CA LEU A 19 12.18 6.79 23.37
C LEU A 19 11.68 5.41 23.86
N ALA A 20 11.42 4.46 22.98
CA ALA A 20 10.82 3.16 23.31
C ALA A 20 11.71 1.95 22.97
N ALA A 21 13.03 2.04 23.20
CA ALA A 21 13.90 0.89 23.47
C ALA A 21 15.31 1.42 23.73
N LEU A 22 15.77 1.41 24.98
CA LEU A 22 17.20 1.38 25.23
C LEU A 22 17.65 -0.05 24.91
N PRO A 23 18.47 -0.30 23.86
CA PRO A 23 18.93 -1.65 23.58
C PRO A 23 19.75 -2.16 24.77
N VAL A 24 19.35 -3.32 25.31
CA VAL A 24 20.15 -4.06 26.30
C VAL A 24 21.35 -4.64 25.54
N PRO A 25 22.59 -4.27 25.89
CA PRO A 25 23.76 -4.72 25.15
C PRO A 25 24.14 -6.15 25.55
N VAL A 26 24.29 -7.07 24.58
CA VAL A 26 24.89 -8.39 24.83
C VAL A 26 25.96 -8.74 23.78
N THR A 27 27.21 -8.48 24.20
CA THR A 27 28.52 -9.13 23.97
C THR A 27 28.99 -9.70 22.60
N GLY A 28 29.84 -8.90 21.92
CA GLY A 28 31.12 -9.27 21.25
C GLY A 28 31.07 -9.51 19.73
N ILE A 29 31.97 -9.03 18.85
CA ILE A 29 33.18 -8.19 18.88
C ILE A 29 33.01 -7.11 17.78
N VAL A 30 33.37 -5.86 18.07
CA VAL A 30 33.82 -4.92 17.01
C VAL A 30 34.87 -3.94 17.54
N THR A 31 35.99 -3.84 16.83
CA THR A 31 36.89 -2.68 16.81
C THR A 31 36.41 -1.67 15.76
N GLY A 32 35.58 -0.69 16.14
CA GLY A 32 34.98 0.34 15.26
C GLY A 32 33.88 1.15 15.99
N TYR A 33 33.20 2.07 15.30
CA TYR A 33 32.01 2.74 15.84
C TYR A 33 30.78 1.82 15.79
N ARG A 34 29.88 1.93 16.77
CA ARG A 34 28.69 1.07 16.87
C ARG A 34 27.48 1.73 16.22
N ILE A 35 26.80 0.96 15.38
CA ILE A 35 25.53 1.31 14.77
C ILE A 35 24.41 0.71 15.63
N SER A 36 23.43 1.51 16.02
CA SER A 36 22.18 1.02 16.58
C SER A 36 21.24 0.70 15.43
N VAL A 37 20.61 -0.48 15.47
CA VAL A 37 19.59 -0.88 14.49
C VAL A 37 18.29 -1.14 15.22
N TYR A 38 17.18 -0.67 14.66
CA TYR A 38 15.87 -0.88 15.23
C TYR A 38 14.77 -0.96 14.15
N PRO A 39 13.91 -2.00 14.19
CA PRO A 39 14.04 -3.20 15.02
C PRO A 39 15.17 -4.12 14.52
N ALA A 40 15.59 -5.05 15.37
CA ALA A 40 16.64 -6.02 15.03
C ALA A 40 16.11 -7.27 14.30
N LYS A 41 14.78 -7.46 14.29
CA LYS A 41 14.09 -8.59 13.66
C LYS A 41 13.16 -8.11 12.56
N VAL A 42 13.56 -8.30 11.31
CA VAL A 42 12.91 -7.68 10.15
C VAL A 42 12.73 -8.73 9.06
N ALA A 43 11.51 -8.92 8.57
CA ALA A 43 11.26 -9.77 7.42
C ALA A 43 11.75 -9.09 6.11
N PRO A 44 12.08 -9.87 5.05
CA PRO A 44 12.34 -9.30 3.72
C PRO A 44 11.21 -8.35 3.29
N GLY A 45 11.55 -7.16 2.78
CA GLY A 45 10.63 -6.06 2.46
C GLY A 45 10.24 -5.17 3.66
N GLY A 46 10.53 -5.60 4.90
CA GLY A 46 10.26 -4.83 6.11
C GLY A 46 11.19 -3.63 6.24
N ILE A 47 10.82 -2.64 7.05
CA ILE A 47 11.66 -1.45 7.28
C ILE A 47 12.39 -1.53 8.61
N PHE A 48 13.56 -0.90 8.65
CA PHE A 48 14.32 -0.67 9.88
C PHE A 48 15.11 0.62 9.79
N THR A 49 15.44 1.17 10.94
CA THR A 49 16.21 2.40 11.06
C THR A 49 17.57 2.10 11.66
N ILE A 50 18.60 2.73 11.11
CA ILE A 50 19.93 2.74 11.69
C ILE A 50 20.23 4.11 12.28
N LYS A 51 20.92 4.11 13.41
CA LYS A 51 21.33 5.31 14.13
C LYS A 51 22.79 5.21 14.54
N ILE A 52 23.55 6.26 14.27
CA ILE A 52 24.95 6.38 14.64
C ILE A 52 25.28 7.84 14.99
N ASP A 53 26.16 8.04 15.97
CA ASP A 53 26.59 9.37 16.39
C ASP A 53 27.24 10.11 15.22
N GLN A 54 26.84 11.36 14.96
CA GLN A 54 27.41 12.15 13.87
C GLN A 54 28.93 12.34 14.04
N ALA A 55 29.43 12.41 15.28
CA ALA A 55 30.86 12.53 15.57
C ALA A 55 31.68 11.32 15.13
N ALA A 56 31.01 10.22 14.76
CA ALA A 56 31.64 9.04 14.19
C ALA A 56 32.14 9.28 12.76
N PHE A 57 31.53 10.22 12.03
CA PHE A 57 31.84 10.47 10.62
C PHE A 57 32.99 11.48 10.45
N THR A 58 34.04 11.06 9.75
CA THR A 58 35.12 11.95 9.30
C THR A 58 34.95 12.41 7.85
N GLY A 59 34.21 11.64 7.04
CA GLY A 59 33.88 11.95 5.64
C GLY A 59 32.55 12.70 5.48
N GLN A 60 32.25 13.12 4.24
CA GLN A 60 31.00 13.83 3.93
C GLN A 60 29.89 12.90 3.44
N MET A 61 30.27 11.74 2.91
CA MET A 61 29.40 10.76 2.27
C MET A 61 29.73 9.37 2.80
N PHE A 62 28.74 8.48 2.77
CA PHE A 62 28.93 7.08 3.14
C PHE A 62 27.93 6.18 2.42
N ASP A 63 28.28 4.89 2.37
CA ASP A 63 27.41 3.82 1.87
C ASP A 63 27.00 2.91 3.03
N VAL A 64 25.88 2.21 2.87
CA VAL A 64 25.38 1.24 3.85
C VAL A 64 25.26 -0.12 3.21
N TYR A 65 25.69 -1.16 3.92
CA TYR A 65 25.65 -2.55 3.46
C TYR A 65 25.04 -3.47 4.50
N LEU A 66 24.37 -4.52 4.01
CA LEU A 66 24.09 -5.73 4.78
C LEU A 66 25.29 -6.67 4.67
N SER A 67 25.66 -7.32 5.77
CA SER A 67 26.85 -8.19 5.88
C SER A 67 26.54 -9.41 6.75
N THR A 68 27.22 -10.54 6.50
CA THR A 68 27.20 -11.71 7.40
C THR A 68 28.44 -11.76 8.30
N ASP A 69 29.04 -10.61 8.56
CA ASP A 69 30.32 -10.50 9.26
C ASP A 69 30.28 -9.33 10.24
N GLY A 70 30.36 -9.66 11.53
CA GLY A 70 30.32 -8.68 12.62
C GLY A 70 31.59 -7.85 12.79
N TYR A 71 32.66 -8.06 12.00
CA TYR A 71 33.87 -7.24 12.11
C TYR A 71 33.81 -6.01 11.20
N ALA A 72 34.02 -4.82 11.76
CA ALA A 72 34.12 -3.59 10.97
C ALA A 72 35.25 -3.65 9.93
N THR A 73 36.30 -4.44 10.11
CA THR A 73 37.39 -4.58 9.14
C THR A 73 37.14 -5.64 8.07
N GLY A 74 36.09 -6.45 8.19
CA GLY A 74 35.87 -7.57 7.28
C GLY A 74 34.96 -7.23 6.09
N THR A 75 35.11 -7.98 5.00
CA THR A 75 34.63 -7.59 3.65
C THR A 75 33.46 -8.42 3.13
N ASN A 76 32.83 -9.26 3.95
CA ASN A 76 31.69 -10.08 3.53
C ASN A 76 30.42 -9.25 3.43
N LEU A 77 30.31 -8.46 2.37
CA LEU A 77 29.16 -7.63 2.06
C LEU A 77 28.16 -8.44 1.22
N VAL A 78 26.94 -8.58 1.73
CA VAL A 78 25.84 -9.31 1.09
C VAL A 78 25.13 -8.42 0.07
N LYS A 79 24.75 -7.22 0.49
CA LYS A 79 23.97 -6.28 -0.33
C LYS A 79 24.34 -4.84 0.01
N LYS A 80 24.39 -3.97 -1.00
CA LYS A 80 24.41 -2.52 -0.79
C LYS A 80 22.98 -2.03 -0.57
N LEU A 81 22.74 -1.38 0.56
CA LEU A 81 21.42 -0.86 0.95
C LEU A 81 21.25 0.62 0.59
N ALA A 82 22.30 1.41 0.77
CA ALA A 82 22.32 2.83 0.43
C ALA A 82 23.67 3.23 -0.16
N GLU A 83 23.67 4.22 -1.05
CA GLU A 83 24.88 4.69 -1.73
C GLU A 83 24.94 6.22 -1.81
N GLY A 84 26.11 6.77 -1.44
CA GLY A 84 26.42 8.18 -1.51
C GLY A 84 25.52 9.01 -0.61
N VAL A 85 25.22 8.52 0.59
CA VAL A 85 24.39 9.22 1.56
C VAL A 85 25.19 10.36 2.17
N LYS A 86 24.68 11.59 2.06
CA LYS A 86 25.34 12.77 2.64
C LYS A 86 25.04 12.87 4.12
N VAL A 87 26.08 12.86 4.95
CA VAL A 87 25.96 12.92 6.43
C VAL A 87 25.03 14.05 6.88
N THR A 88 25.19 15.25 6.29
CA THR A 88 24.39 16.43 6.66
C THR A 88 22.91 16.33 6.31
N GLU A 89 22.52 15.51 5.33
CA GLU A 89 21.11 15.37 4.90
C GLU A 89 20.31 14.50 5.87
N VAL A 90 20.98 13.56 6.54
CA VAL A 90 20.35 12.55 7.42
C VAL A 90 20.68 12.78 8.90
N THR A 91 21.33 13.90 9.23
CA THR A 91 21.67 14.26 10.60
C THR A 91 20.50 14.98 11.28
N VAL A 92 20.01 14.41 12.38
CA VAL A 92 18.99 15.01 13.25
C VAL A 92 19.45 14.88 14.69
N GLY A 93 19.50 16.01 15.41
CA GLY A 93 19.84 16.01 16.85
C GLY A 93 21.24 15.46 17.18
N GLY A 94 22.20 15.61 16.27
CA GLY A 94 23.58 15.10 16.46
C GLY A 94 23.76 13.62 16.12
N TYR A 95 22.74 12.97 15.55
CA TYR A 95 22.81 11.59 15.08
C TYR A 95 22.48 11.51 13.60
N VAL A 96 23.20 10.67 12.88
CA VAL A 96 22.80 10.23 11.55
C VAL A 96 21.75 9.13 11.71
N ASN A 97 20.57 9.36 11.12
CA ASN A 97 19.45 8.41 11.14
C ASN A 97 19.02 8.11 9.71
N ILE A 98 18.92 6.83 9.36
CA ILE A 98 18.51 6.41 8.02
C ILE A 98 17.52 5.28 8.14
N THR A 99 16.42 5.38 7.41
CA THR A 99 15.42 4.32 7.27
C THR A 99 15.69 3.52 6.00
N LEU A 100 15.77 2.21 6.16
CA LEU A 100 16.14 1.26 5.12
C LEU A 100 15.04 0.19 5.00
N MET A 101 14.92 -0.38 3.81
CA MET A 101 14.10 -1.56 3.56
C MET A 101 15.01 -2.80 3.49
N MET A 102 14.62 -3.89 4.14
CA MET A 102 15.28 -5.17 3.99
C MET A 102 15.06 -5.68 2.56
N PRO A 103 16.11 -6.03 1.79
CA PRO A 103 15.92 -6.55 0.45
C PRO A 103 15.08 -7.82 0.44
N GLU A 104 14.16 -7.94 -0.52
CA GLU A 104 13.25 -9.07 -0.65
C GLU A 104 13.96 -10.40 -0.95
N ASP A 105 15.16 -10.34 -1.53
CA ASP A 105 15.96 -11.50 -1.94
C ASP A 105 17.00 -11.95 -0.91
N VAL A 106 16.94 -11.43 0.32
CA VAL A 106 17.81 -11.86 1.41
C VAL A 106 17.22 -13.09 2.07
N GLU A 107 18.02 -14.15 2.15
CA GLU A 107 17.64 -15.39 2.82
C GLU A 107 17.35 -15.16 4.32
N PRO A 108 16.33 -15.81 4.89
CA PRO A 108 16.07 -15.77 6.32
C PRO A 108 17.21 -16.35 7.16
N GLY A 109 17.40 -15.79 8.36
CA GLY A 109 18.34 -16.30 9.34
C GLY A 109 18.95 -15.25 10.25
N THR A 110 19.75 -15.71 11.20
CA THR A 110 20.55 -14.86 12.09
C THR A 110 21.94 -14.62 11.48
N GLY A 111 22.77 -13.82 12.15
CA GLY A 111 24.15 -13.54 11.73
C GLY A 111 24.28 -12.42 10.72
N TYR A 112 23.27 -11.55 10.59
CA TYR A 112 23.33 -10.37 9.74
C TYR A 112 23.77 -9.13 10.52
N TYR A 113 24.44 -8.21 9.85
CA TYR A 113 24.96 -6.98 10.42
C TYR A 113 24.86 -5.84 9.40
N ILE A 114 24.66 -4.62 9.88
CA ILE A 114 24.75 -3.41 9.06
C ILE A 114 26.17 -2.86 9.15
N LYS A 115 26.74 -2.53 7.99
CA LYS A 115 28.06 -1.91 7.86
C LYS A 115 27.96 -0.57 7.15
N ILE A 116 28.78 0.38 7.60
CA ILE A 116 28.97 1.67 6.93
C ILE A 116 30.40 1.74 6.40
N THR A 117 30.52 2.12 5.12
CA THR A 117 31.81 2.47 4.51
C THR A 117 31.89 3.97 4.28
N ASP A 118 33.07 4.56 4.48
CA ASP A 118 33.33 5.95 4.08
C ASP A 118 33.59 6.08 2.58
N ASP A 119 33.81 7.31 2.13
CA ASP A 119 34.21 7.68 0.77
C ASP A 119 35.58 7.12 0.35
N GLY A 120 36.38 6.64 1.30
CA GLY A 120 37.62 5.88 1.09
C GLY A 120 37.40 4.39 0.84
N GLY A 121 36.17 3.89 0.96
CA GLY A 121 35.77 2.50 0.68
C GLY A 121 36.06 1.51 1.81
N ASN A 122 36.51 1.98 2.98
CA ASN A 122 36.77 1.10 4.12
C ASN A 122 35.54 1.01 5.01
N THR A 123 35.20 -0.19 5.48
CA THR A 123 34.21 -0.34 6.54
C THR A 123 34.85 0.10 7.87
N TRP A 124 34.12 0.91 8.65
CA TRP A 124 34.64 1.47 9.90
C TRP A 124 33.61 1.47 11.05
N ALA A 125 32.34 1.19 10.73
CA ALA A 125 31.27 1.01 11.70
C ALA A 125 30.43 -0.24 11.36
N VAL A 126 29.92 -0.91 12.40
CA VAL A 126 29.04 -2.06 12.25
C VAL A 126 28.01 -2.10 13.39
N SER A 127 26.87 -2.73 13.13
CA SER A 127 25.83 -2.94 14.14
C SER A 127 26.08 -4.18 15.01
N ASP A 128 25.22 -4.35 16.02
CA ASP A 128 24.98 -5.68 16.58
C ASP A 128 24.31 -6.60 15.56
N GLU A 129 24.25 -7.89 15.88
CA GLU A 129 23.57 -8.87 15.07
C GLU A 129 22.07 -8.55 14.92
N MET A 130 21.56 -8.73 13.72
CA MET A 130 20.16 -8.69 13.35
C MET A 130 19.72 -10.04 12.77
N GLU A 131 18.43 -10.27 12.81
CA GLU A 131 17.77 -11.46 12.26
C GLU A 131 16.86 -11.05 11.10
N VAL A 132 17.03 -11.75 9.98
CA VAL A 132 16.10 -11.69 8.85
C VAL A 132 15.04 -12.75 9.08
N LEU A 133 13.80 -12.33 9.28
CA LEU A 133 12.70 -13.23 9.62
C LEU A 133 12.32 -14.13 8.45
N ASP A 134 11.91 -15.36 8.75
CA ASP A 134 11.41 -16.31 7.76
C ASP A 134 9.98 -15.97 7.36
N PRO A 135 9.71 -15.58 6.09
CA PRO A 135 8.37 -15.22 5.63
C PRO A 135 7.41 -16.41 5.57
N THR A 136 7.87 -17.64 5.82
CA THR A 136 6.96 -18.79 6.01
C THR A 136 6.37 -18.85 7.43
N ASN A 137 6.97 -18.14 8.38
CA ASN A 137 6.59 -18.15 9.79
C ASN A 137 6.15 -16.77 10.31
N TYR A 138 6.58 -15.70 9.65
CA TYR A 138 6.31 -14.31 10.01
C TYR A 138 5.82 -13.55 8.77
N TYR A 139 4.51 -13.52 8.57
CA TYR A 139 3.93 -12.97 7.34
C TYR A 139 2.51 -12.43 7.52
N ILE A 140 2.08 -11.67 6.52
CA ILE A 140 0.70 -11.21 6.35
C ILE A 140 0.08 -12.01 5.21
N ASP A 141 -1.01 -12.70 5.50
CA ASP A 141 -1.82 -13.42 4.53
C ASP A 141 -3.02 -12.58 4.12
N PHE A 142 -3.13 -12.19 2.86
CA PHE A 142 -4.27 -11.44 2.35
C PHE A 142 -5.33 -12.40 1.82
N LEU A 143 -6.35 -12.66 2.63
CA LEU A 143 -7.28 -13.79 2.43
C LEU A 143 -8.20 -13.61 1.21
N ASN A 144 -8.44 -12.37 0.80
CA ASN A 144 -9.20 -12.02 -0.40
C ASN A 144 -8.38 -11.27 -1.46
N GLY A 145 -7.05 -11.36 -1.41
CA GLY A 145 -6.15 -10.71 -2.34
C GLY A 145 -5.61 -9.37 -1.83
N THR A 146 -4.70 -8.77 -2.58
CA THR A 146 -3.95 -7.55 -2.20
C THR A 146 -4.57 -6.27 -2.71
N ASP A 147 -5.61 -6.38 -3.52
CA ASP A 147 -6.24 -5.29 -4.25
C ASP A 147 -7.62 -5.04 -3.66
N VAL A 148 -7.94 -3.78 -3.37
CA VAL A 148 -9.21 -3.39 -2.76
C VAL A 148 -9.62 -2.00 -3.25
N CYS A 149 -10.91 -1.72 -3.29
CA CYS A 149 -11.43 -0.34 -3.38
C CYS A 149 -12.57 -0.12 -2.38
N TYR A 150 -12.93 1.14 -2.15
CA TYR A 150 -14.04 1.51 -1.26
C TYR A 150 -15.33 0.75 -1.57
N THR A 151 -15.71 0.69 -2.84
CA THR A 151 -16.95 0.00 -3.26
C THR A 151 -16.93 -1.51 -3.03
N ASP A 152 -15.76 -2.12 -2.81
CA ASP A 152 -15.66 -3.55 -2.47
C ASP A 152 -15.95 -3.82 -0.99
N THR A 153 -16.02 -2.78 -0.14
CA THR A 153 -16.20 -2.92 1.31
C THR A 153 -17.35 -2.07 1.85
N MET A 154 -18.32 -1.70 1.01
CA MET A 154 -19.46 -0.89 1.43
C MET A 154 -20.57 -1.70 2.11
N ASP A 155 -20.75 -2.95 1.69
CA ASP A 155 -21.76 -3.83 2.26
C ASP A 155 -21.26 -4.40 3.59
N ILE A 156 -22.14 -4.54 4.58
CA ILE A 156 -21.77 -4.94 5.97
C ILE A 156 -21.08 -6.31 6.09
N ASP A 157 -21.22 -7.16 5.07
CA ASP A 157 -20.63 -8.50 5.02
C ASP A 157 -19.36 -8.55 4.14
N ASP A 158 -19.01 -7.45 3.47
CA ASP A 158 -17.88 -7.36 2.55
C ASP A 158 -16.72 -6.59 3.21
N HIS A 159 -15.59 -7.27 3.41
CA HIS A 159 -14.43 -6.70 4.08
C HIS A 159 -13.16 -7.00 3.31
N PHE A 160 -12.17 -6.12 3.44
CA PHE A 160 -10.77 -6.45 3.21
C PHE A 160 -10.24 -7.24 4.40
N VAL A 161 -9.76 -8.46 4.15
CA VAL A 161 -9.40 -9.40 5.22
C VAL A 161 -7.97 -9.86 5.08
N PHE A 162 -7.20 -9.67 6.14
CA PHE A 162 -5.85 -10.20 6.23
C PHE A 162 -5.58 -10.84 7.59
N ASN A 163 -4.64 -11.77 7.61
CA ASN A 163 -4.20 -12.45 8.81
C ASN A 163 -2.69 -12.30 8.99
N VAL A 164 -2.28 -11.69 10.10
CA VAL A 164 -0.90 -11.70 10.57
C VAL A 164 -0.62 -13.07 11.19
N THR A 165 0.48 -13.71 10.81
CA THR A 165 0.93 -14.97 11.38
C THR A 165 2.35 -14.84 11.91
N THR A 166 2.57 -15.36 13.12
CA THR A 166 3.88 -15.39 13.78
C THR A 166 4.22 -16.82 14.23
N ALA A 167 5.51 -17.17 14.29
CA ALA A 167 5.94 -18.49 14.75
C ALA A 167 5.63 -18.72 16.24
N GLU A 168 5.64 -17.62 17.00
CA GLU A 168 5.53 -17.55 18.45
C GLU A 168 4.36 -16.65 18.84
N ALA A 169 3.83 -16.84 20.06
CA ALA A 169 2.68 -16.08 20.51
C ALA A 169 3.05 -14.61 20.72
N MET A 170 2.21 -13.71 20.23
CA MET A 170 2.41 -12.27 20.41
C MET A 170 2.17 -11.89 21.88
N SER A 171 2.99 -11.01 22.42
CA SER A 171 2.81 -10.46 23.77
C SER A 171 1.72 -9.40 23.84
N ASP A 172 1.39 -8.76 22.72
CA ASP A 172 0.37 -7.73 22.59
C ASP A 172 -0.30 -7.82 21.21
N THR A 173 -1.44 -7.15 21.03
CA THR A 173 -2.05 -6.99 19.71
C THR A 173 -1.07 -6.25 18.80
N PRO A 174 -0.81 -6.77 17.58
CA PRO A 174 0.18 -6.17 16.70
C PRO A 174 -0.27 -4.79 16.23
N ILE A 175 0.69 -3.88 16.08
CA ILE A 175 0.45 -2.52 15.64
C ILE A 175 0.50 -2.50 14.11
N LEU A 176 -0.58 -2.03 13.50
CA LEU A 176 -0.72 -1.90 12.06
C LEU A 176 -0.42 -0.46 11.61
N ARG A 177 0.46 -0.31 10.62
CA ARG A 177 0.86 0.98 10.07
C ARG A 177 0.95 0.91 8.55
N PHE A 178 0.68 2.02 7.87
CA PHE A 178 1.05 2.16 6.46
C PHE A 178 2.31 2.99 6.31
N VAL A 179 3.13 2.62 5.33
CA VAL A 179 4.22 3.44 4.83
C VAL A 179 3.86 3.94 3.43
N ALA A 180 3.66 5.25 3.33
CA ALA A 180 3.59 5.96 2.06
C ALA A 180 5.01 6.39 1.68
N ILE A 181 5.68 5.61 0.83
CA ILE A 181 7.02 5.93 0.32
C ILE A 181 6.88 6.99 -0.78
N LYS A 182 7.46 8.17 -0.57
CA LYS A 182 7.46 9.29 -1.52
C LYS A 182 8.74 9.31 -2.36
N GLU A 183 9.86 8.96 -1.75
CA GLU A 183 11.15 8.84 -2.43
C GLU A 183 11.98 7.70 -1.85
N MET A 184 12.49 6.82 -2.72
CA MET A 184 13.42 5.75 -2.37
C MET A 184 14.57 5.68 -3.36
N LYS A 185 15.78 5.44 -2.87
CA LYS A 185 16.98 5.21 -3.68
C LYS A 185 17.66 3.93 -3.22
N LEU A 186 17.75 2.93 -4.11
CA LEU A 186 18.09 1.55 -3.73
C LEU A 186 17.13 1.07 -2.63
N TYR A 187 17.62 0.76 -1.43
CA TYR A 187 16.81 0.38 -0.26
C TYR A 187 16.73 1.48 0.78
N TRP A 188 17.27 2.68 0.50
CA TRP A 188 17.15 3.85 1.37
C TRP A 188 15.87 4.60 1.09
N ILE A 189 15.00 4.67 2.10
CA ILE A 189 13.77 5.43 2.07
C ILE A 189 14.08 6.87 2.50
N LYS A 190 14.07 7.79 1.53
CA LYS A 190 14.47 9.19 1.71
C LYS A 190 13.35 10.05 2.27
N ASP A 191 12.15 9.83 1.74
CA ASP A 191 10.95 10.54 2.14
C ASP A 191 9.81 9.52 2.24
N TYR A 192 9.19 9.48 3.42
CA TYR A 192 8.09 8.59 3.72
C TYR A 192 7.27 9.13 4.87
N GLU A 193 6.05 8.62 4.95
CA GLU A 193 5.15 8.89 6.04
C GLU A 193 4.68 7.55 6.63
N ILE A 194 4.74 7.43 7.95
CA ILE A 194 4.17 6.28 8.68
C ILE A 194 2.92 6.76 9.38
N VAL A 195 1.79 6.19 8.98
CA VAL A 195 0.49 6.51 9.56
C VAL A 195 -0.17 5.25 10.14
N PRO A 196 -1.03 5.38 11.16
CA PRO A 196 -1.91 4.30 11.59
C PRO A 196 -2.66 3.66 10.41
N PHE A 197 -2.88 2.35 10.47
CA PHE A 197 -3.81 1.66 9.57
C PHE A 197 -5.21 2.31 9.56
N THR A 198 -5.64 2.75 10.74
CA THR A 198 -6.94 3.36 10.98
C THR A 198 -7.14 4.75 10.37
N ASP A 199 -6.09 5.33 9.78
CA ASP A 199 -6.22 6.60 9.05
C ASP A 199 -6.77 6.38 7.62
N TYR A 200 -6.78 5.13 7.14
CA TYR A 200 -7.20 4.75 5.78
C TYR A 200 -8.23 3.61 5.75
N PHE A 201 -8.33 2.84 6.83
CA PHE A 201 -9.21 1.68 6.92
C PHE A 201 -9.93 1.69 8.27
N ILE A 202 -11.20 1.34 8.26
CA ILE A 202 -11.98 1.11 9.47
C ILE A 202 -11.80 -0.36 9.85
N ILE A 203 -11.41 -0.65 11.09
CA ILE A 203 -11.41 -2.03 11.62
C ILE A 203 -12.83 -2.35 12.07
N ASP A 204 -13.49 -3.26 11.35
CA ASP A 204 -14.86 -3.67 11.61
C ASP A 204 -14.93 -4.81 12.62
N ASP A 205 -13.99 -5.75 12.52
CA ASP A 205 -13.83 -6.87 13.46
C ASP A 205 -12.36 -7.33 13.51
N GLU A 206 -12.00 -7.98 14.60
CA GLU A 206 -10.65 -8.50 14.83
C GLU A 206 -10.68 -9.80 15.66
N ALA A 207 -9.76 -10.72 15.37
CA ALA A 207 -9.63 -11.98 16.10
C ALA A 207 -8.17 -12.39 16.29
N GLY A 208 -7.84 -12.94 17.46
CA GLY A 208 -6.46 -13.31 17.81
C GLY A 208 -5.71 -12.16 18.50
N GLY A 209 -4.41 -12.00 18.21
CA GLY A 209 -3.57 -10.97 18.81
C GLY A 209 -2.81 -11.46 20.05
N ALA A 210 -2.90 -10.71 21.14
CA ALA A 210 -2.16 -11.00 22.37
C ALA A 210 -2.42 -12.44 22.89
N GLY A 211 -1.34 -13.19 23.14
CA GLY A 211 -1.37 -14.58 23.56
C GLY A 211 -1.53 -15.59 22.43
N GLU A 212 -1.78 -15.13 21.20
CA GLU A 212 -2.01 -15.97 20.02
C GLU A 212 -0.89 -15.82 18.99
N LYS A 213 -0.81 -16.79 18.07
CA LYS A 213 0.15 -16.79 16.95
C LYS A 213 -0.40 -16.19 15.67
N TYR A 214 -1.61 -15.65 15.74
CA TYR A 214 -2.31 -15.08 14.61
C TYR A 214 -3.10 -13.85 15.04
N TYR A 215 -3.34 -12.94 14.10
CA TYR A 215 -4.21 -11.80 14.27
C TYR A 215 -4.90 -11.50 12.95
N THR A 216 -6.20 -11.76 12.88
CA THR A 216 -7.03 -11.54 11.70
C THR A 216 -7.79 -10.23 11.85
N VAL A 217 -7.82 -9.44 10.79
CA VAL A 217 -8.52 -8.15 10.72
C VAL A 217 -9.50 -8.18 9.56
N TRP A 218 -10.74 -7.80 9.85
CA TRP A 218 -11.77 -7.47 8.88
C TRP A 218 -11.90 -5.96 8.86
N SER A 219 -11.77 -5.37 7.68
CA SER A 219 -11.70 -3.92 7.55
C SER A 219 -12.42 -3.42 6.31
N SER A 220 -12.89 -2.19 6.39
CA SER A 220 -13.46 -1.44 5.28
C SER A 220 -12.51 -0.31 4.89
N VAL A 221 -12.40 0.00 3.61
CA VAL A 221 -11.62 1.14 3.13
C VAL A 221 -12.36 2.43 3.52
N ASP A 222 -11.66 3.40 4.10
CA ASP A 222 -12.21 4.71 4.43
C ASP A 222 -11.98 5.72 3.28
N ASP A 223 -12.56 6.91 3.41
CA ASP A 223 -12.35 8.00 2.46
C ASP A 223 -11.02 8.73 2.73
N PHE A 224 -10.11 8.65 1.77
CA PHE A 224 -8.84 9.38 1.79
C PHE A 224 -8.27 9.58 0.38
N PRO A 225 -7.47 10.64 0.14
CA PRO A 225 -6.80 10.84 -1.14
C PRO A 225 -5.64 9.88 -1.30
N LEU A 226 -5.54 9.22 -2.46
CA LEU A 226 -4.44 8.31 -2.71
C LEU A 226 -3.09 9.05 -2.70
N PRO A 227 -2.09 8.54 -1.95
CA PRO A 227 -0.79 9.19 -1.85
C PRO A 227 0.03 9.11 -3.14
N ASN A 228 -0.35 8.21 -4.05
CA ASN A 228 0.26 8.08 -5.37
C ASN A 228 -0.76 7.51 -6.38
N PRO A 229 -0.59 7.76 -7.69
CA PRO A 229 -1.48 7.25 -8.74
C PRO A 229 -1.63 5.73 -8.82
N GLU A 230 -0.62 4.97 -8.36
CA GLU A 230 -0.64 3.51 -8.42
C GLU A 230 -1.45 2.90 -7.26
N GLY A 231 -1.82 3.70 -6.25
CA GLY A 231 -2.53 3.21 -5.07
C GLY A 231 -1.73 2.22 -4.20
N LYS A 232 -0.44 2.03 -4.50
CA LYS A 232 0.41 1.07 -3.79
C LYS A 232 0.78 1.59 -2.42
N MET A 233 0.57 0.75 -1.41
CA MET A 233 0.85 1.05 -0.01
C MET A 233 1.51 -0.16 0.64
N ILE A 234 2.46 0.08 1.55
CA ILE A 234 3.09 -0.98 2.33
C ILE A 234 2.44 -1.00 3.70
N LEU A 235 1.68 -2.05 3.98
CA LEU A 235 1.24 -2.40 5.32
C LEU A 235 2.43 -2.94 6.10
N LEU A 236 2.77 -2.29 7.19
CA LEU A 236 3.72 -2.79 8.17
C LEU A 236 2.97 -3.26 9.40
N VAL A 237 3.31 -4.48 9.79
CA VAL A 237 2.87 -5.07 11.03
C VAL A 237 4.05 -5.12 11.98
N LYS A 238 3.87 -4.46 13.12
CA LYS A 238 4.77 -4.52 14.25
C LYS A 238 4.18 -5.47 15.30
N ALA A 239 4.73 -6.66 15.40
CA ALA A 239 4.38 -7.62 16.44
C ALA A 239 5.41 -7.54 17.59
N ILE A 240 4.93 -7.58 18.83
CA ILE A 240 5.81 -7.70 20.00
C ILE A 240 5.78 -9.15 20.46
N ILE A 241 6.93 -9.80 20.55
CA ILE A 241 7.08 -11.20 21.02
C ILE A 241 8.19 -11.20 22.06
N ASP A 242 7.88 -11.63 23.29
CA ASP A 242 8.80 -11.64 24.43
C ASP A 242 9.56 -10.31 24.59
N THR A 243 8.84 -9.18 24.46
CA THR A 243 9.34 -7.78 24.51
C THR A 243 10.17 -7.32 23.32
N GLU A 244 10.44 -8.17 22.34
CA GLU A 244 11.14 -7.81 21.11
C GLU A 244 10.19 -7.45 19.98
N GLU A 245 10.62 -6.52 19.14
CA GLU A 245 9.85 -6.06 17.99
C GLU A 245 10.20 -6.84 16.73
N TYR A 246 9.17 -7.37 16.08
CA TYR A 246 9.21 -8.08 14.81
C TYR A 246 8.44 -7.24 13.78
N VAL A 247 9.10 -6.88 12.67
CA VAL A 247 8.47 -6.11 11.59
C VAL A 247 8.27 -6.98 10.35
N MET A 248 7.02 -7.05 9.90
CA MET A 248 6.57 -7.80 8.73
C MET A 248 5.89 -6.84 7.75
N PRO A 249 6.26 -6.86 6.46
CA PRO A 249 5.58 -6.08 5.44
C PRO A 249 4.47 -6.87 4.74
N GLY A 250 3.55 -6.14 4.12
CA GLY A 250 2.63 -6.63 3.11
C GLY A 250 2.31 -5.49 2.14
N THR A 251 2.24 -5.79 0.85
CA THR A 251 1.89 -4.77 -0.16
C THR A 251 0.42 -4.87 -0.48
N ILE A 252 -0.27 -3.74 -0.39
CA ILE A 252 -1.66 -3.60 -0.82
C ILE A 252 -1.77 -2.56 -1.93
N ILE A 253 -2.83 -2.66 -2.73
CA ILE A 253 -3.17 -1.70 -3.76
C ILE A 253 -4.61 -1.23 -3.50
N VAL A 254 -4.75 0.06 -3.16
CA VAL A 254 -6.07 0.69 -3.04
C VAL A 254 -6.40 1.34 -4.37
N HIS A 255 -7.45 0.85 -5.02
CA HIS A 255 -7.92 1.39 -6.29
C HIS A 255 -8.94 2.49 -6.05
N PRO A 256 -8.91 3.58 -6.83
CA PRO A 256 -10.04 4.50 -6.85
C PRO A 256 -11.30 3.79 -7.33
N SER A 257 -12.45 4.19 -6.79
CA SER A 257 -13.75 3.60 -7.13
C SER A 257 -14.83 4.65 -7.33
N ILE A 258 -15.90 4.24 -8.01
CA ILE A 258 -17.05 5.09 -8.30
C ILE A 258 -18.27 4.41 -7.69
N GLU A 259 -18.88 5.05 -6.69
CA GLU A 259 -20.19 4.69 -6.18
C GLU A 259 -21.27 5.29 -7.09
N VAL A 260 -22.28 4.49 -7.43
CA VAL A 260 -23.48 4.97 -8.13
C VAL A 260 -24.62 5.08 -7.12
N VAL A 261 -24.78 6.27 -6.54
CA VAL A 261 -25.79 6.53 -5.50
C VAL A 261 -27.19 6.56 -6.11
N THR A 262 -27.36 7.27 -7.23
CA THR A 262 -28.61 7.29 -8.00
C THR A 262 -28.35 6.76 -9.39
N SER A 263 -28.89 5.56 -9.65
CA SER A 263 -28.79 4.97 -10.97
C SER A 263 -29.87 5.51 -11.91
N PRO A 264 -29.48 6.00 -13.09
CA PRO A 264 -30.45 6.30 -14.13
C PRO A 264 -31.00 5.02 -14.75
N THR A 265 -32.28 5.03 -15.12
CA THR A 265 -32.97 3.94 -15.82
C THR A 265 -33.30 4.32 -17.26
N TYR A 266 -33.47 5.62 -17.55
CA TYR A 266 -33.89 6.15 -18.84
C TYR A 266 -32.97 7.28 -19.31
N VAL A 267 -33.12 7.65 -20.59
CA VAL A 267 -32.66 8.95 -21.09
C VAL A 267 -33.35 10.05 -20.29
N ASP A 268 -32.64 11.16 -20.05
CA ASP A 268 -33.08 12.28 -19.22
C ASP A 268 -33.30 11.94 -17.74
N ASP A 269 -32.98 10.71 -17.29
CA ASP A 269 -32.92 10.42 -15.87
C ASP A 269 -31.71 11.12 -15.25
N TYR A 270 -31.95 11.60 -14.03
CA TYR A 270 -30.90 12.09 -13.16
C TYR A 270 -30.02 10.93 -12.69
N PHE A 271 -28.71 11.16 -12.66
CA PHE A 271 -27.74 10.28 -12.02
C PHE A 271 -26.93 11.06 -10.99
N TYR A 272 -26.47 10.34 -9.96
CA TYR A 272 -25.57 10.87 -8.94
C TYR A 272 -24.51 9.82 -8.63
N LEU A 273 -23.25 10.25 -8.69
CA LEU A 273 -22.04 9.46 -8.51
C LEU A 273 -21.20 10.07 -7.41
N ILE A 274 -20.54 9.22 -6.64
CA ILE A 274 -19.50 9.63 -5.71
C ILE A 274 -18.21 8.94 -6.12
N LEU A 275 -17.14 9.71 -6.25
CA LEU A 275 -15.80 9.19 -6.45
C LEU A 275 -15.15 8.98 -5.08
N HIS A 276 -14.43 7.88 -4.92
CA HIS A 276 -13.70 7.54 -3.70
C HIS A 276 -12.25 7.20 -4.02
N ASN A 277 -11.36 7.56 -3.09
CA ASN A 277 -9.93 7.30 -3.13
C ASN A 277 -9.27 7.75 -4.45
N PHE A 278 -9.53 8.98 -4.89
CA PHE A 278 -8.78 9.60 -5.97
C PHE A 278 -7.64 10.48 -5.42
N PRO A 279 -6.50 10.59 -6.14
CA PRO A 279 -5.51 11.63 -5.83
C PRO A 279 -6.16 13.00 -5.95
N ASN A 280 -5.88 13.90 -5.00
CA ASN A 280 -6.48 15.23 -4.95
C ASN A 280 -5.57 16.36 -5.44
N GLU A 281 -4.28 16.09 -5.58
CA GLU A 281 -3.26 17.04 -6.03
C GLU A 281 -2.40 16.39 -7.13
N THR A 282 -2.06 17.16 -8.16
CA THR A 282 -1.10 16.75 -9.18
C THR A 282 0.33 16.85 -8.64
N THR A 283 1.30 16.27 -9.36
CA THR A 283 2.73 16.40 -9.02
C THR A 283 3.21 17.85 -8.90
N ASP A 284 2.54 18.78 -9.59
CA ASP A 284 2.88 20.21 -9.62
C ASP A 284 2.16 21.02 -8.53
N GLY A 285 1.27 20.39 -7.75
CA GLY A 285 0.55 21.02 -6.66
C GLY A 285 -0.83 21.60 -7.04
N ASP A 286 -1.34 21.24 -8.21
CA ASP A 286 -2.64 21.71 -8.69
C ASP A 286 -3.76 20.76 -8.25
N ASN A 287 -4.94 21.29 -7.96
CA ASN A 287 -6.11 20.48 -7.62
C ASN A 287 -6.49 19.56 -8.78
N VAL A 288 -6.83 18.31 -8.45
CA VAL A 288 -7.37 17.35 -9.41
C VAL A 288 -8.86 17.60 -9.59
N ASN A 289 -9.35 17.52 -10.82
CA ASN A 289 -10.76 17.56 -11.15
C ASN A 289 -11.12 16.60 -12.28
N VAL A 290 -12.39 16.21 -12.31
CA VAL A 290 -13.01 15.43 -13.37
C VAL A 290 -13.24 16.36 -14.56
N THR A 291 -12.71 15.96 -15.71
CA THR A 291 -12.83 16.72 -16.97
C THR A 291 -13.90 16.14 -17.89
N LYS A 292 -14.23 14.86 -17.73
CA LYS A 292 -15.22 14.18 -18.54
C LYS A 292 -15.85 13.01 -17.80
N ILE A 293 -17.17 12.88 -17.94
CA ILE A 293 -17.92 11.69 -17.56
C ILE A 293 -18.31 10.96 -18.84
N ILE A 294 -18.02 9.68 -18.93
CA ILE A 294 -18.35 8.82 -20.07
C ILE A 294 -19.33 7.75 -19.61
N LEU A 295 -20.57 7.85 -20.08
CA LEU A 295 -21.60 6.84 -19.90
C LEU A 295 -21.59 5.90 -21.11
N THR A 296 -21.34 4.61 -20.88
CA THR A 296 -21.29 3.59 -21.93
C THR A 296 -22.49 2.68 -21.77
N ASP A 297 -23.36 2.55 -22.78
CA ASP A 297 -24.47 1.62 -22.69
C ASP A 297 -24.06 0.14 -22.94
N ALA A 298 -25.02 -0.77 -22.89
CA ALA A 298 -24.83 -2.20 -23.12
C ALA A 298 -24.33 -2.55 -24.53
N ALA A 299 -24.58 -1.65 -25.49
CA ALA A 299 -24.11 -1.78 -26.86
C ALA A 299 -22.71 -1.18 -27.04
N ASP A 300 -22.02 -0.86 -25.94
CA ASP A 300 -20.72 -0.19 -25.88
C ASP A 300 -20.72 1.21 -26.51
N ILE A 301 -21.89 1.85 -26.64
CA ILE A 301 -22.01 3.23 -27.14
C ILE A 301 -21.67 4.19 -26.02
N LYS A 302 -20.60 4.96 -26.21
CA LYS A 302 -20.10 5.98 -25.29
C LYS A 302 -20.83 7.30 -25.47
N ARG A 303 -21.21 7.94 -24.37
CA ARG A 303 -21.78 9.28 -24.30
C ARG A 303 -20.95 10.12 -23.35
N GLU A 304 -20.57 11.30 -23.78
CA GLU A 304 -19.86 12.26 -22.93
C GLU A 304 -20.88 13.15 -22.23
N VAL A 305 -20.69 13.33 -20.93
CA VAL A 305 -21.43 14.28 -20.10
C VAL A 305 -20.39 15.24 -19.53
N GLU A 306 -20.64 16.54 -19.68
CA GLU A 306 -19.84 17.55 -19.01
C GLU A 306 -20.05 17.43 -17.50
N PRO A 307 -18.97 17.25 -16.72
CA PRO A 307 -19.09 17.22 -15.28
C PRO A 307 -19.52 18.59 -14.75
N PRO A 308 -20.20 18.65 -13.60
CA PRO A 308 -20.38 19.90 -12.88
C PRO A 308 -19.03 20.50 -12.48
N ASP A 309 -19.03 21.77 -12.05
CA ASP A 309 -17.86 22.37 -11.41
C ASP A 309 -17.46 21.51 -10.21
N ASN A 310 -16.28 20.89 -10.28
CA ASN A 310 -15.83 19.88 -9.33
C ASN A 310 -14.33 20.00 -9.06
N TRP A 311 -13.91 19.44 -7.94
CA TRP A 311 -12.54 19.10 -7.61
C TRP A 311 -12.57 17.89 -6.67
N ILE A 312 -11.51 17.08 -6.70
CA ILE A 312 -11.29 16.04 -5.71
C ILE A 312 -10.87 16.72 -4.40
N ASP A 313 -11.57 16.43 -3.31
CA ASP A 313 -11.37 17.08 -2.02
C ASP A 313 -10.21 16.47 -1.18
N ASP A 314 -10.07 16.91 0.07
CA ASP A 314 -9.04 16.41 0.99
C ASP A 314 -9.32 15.00 1.53
N LEU A 315 -10.47 14.41 1.20
CA LEU A 315 -10.83 13.01 1.44
C LEU A 315 -10.68 12.16 0.18
N GLY A 316 -10.19 12.72 -0.93
CA GLY A 316 -10.08 11.97 -2.18
C GLY A 316 -11.43 11.73 -2.85
N MET A 317 -12.44 12.52 -2.50
CA MET A 317 -13.81 12.38 -2.96
C MET A 317 -14.21 13.47 -3.95
N ALA A 318 -15.20 13.15 -4.78
CA ALA A 318 -15.94 14.16 -5.53
C ALA A 318 -17.37 13.70 -5.80
N ASP A 319 -18.29 14.65 -5.72
CA ASP A 319 -19.69 14.48 -6.07
C ASP A 319 -19.90 14.87 -7.53
N LEU A 320 -20.43 13.95 -8.33
CA LEU A 320 -20.80 14.25 -9.72
C LEU A 320 -22.26 13.91 -9.97
N ASP A 321 -22.96 14.82 -10.61
CA ASP A 321 -24.33 14.60 -11.03
C ASP A 321 -24.61 15.12 -12.43
N GLY A 322 -25.74 14.70 -12.97
CA GLY A 322 -26.14 15.10 -14.30
C GLY A 322 -27.37 14.33 -14.78
N TYR A 323 -27.65 14.50 -16.06
CA TYR A 323 -28.75 13.81 -16.74
C TYR A 323 -28.20 12.95 -17.88
N VAL A 324 -28.79 11.78 -18.08
CA VAL A 324 -28.39 10.89 -19.19
C VAL A 324 -28.76 11.56 -20.53
N PRO A 325 -27.80 11.86 -21.42
CA PRO A 325 -28.10 12.53 -22.66
C PRO A 325 -28.83 11.61 -23.64
N ALA A 326 -29.60 12.21 -24.56
CA ALA A 326 -30.44 11.50 -25.51
C ALA A 326 -29.70 10.46 -26.37
N LEU A 327 -30.40 9.35 -26.68
CA LEU A 327 -29.94 8.29 -27.56
C LEU A 327 -29.69 8.82 -28.99
N GLN A 328 -28.45 9.13 -29.33
CA GLN A 328 -28.05 9.27 -30.74
C GLN A 328 -27.91 7.87 -31.36
N GLY A 329 -29.03 7.24 -31.76
CA GLY A 329 -28.99 6.03 -32.60
C GLY A 329 -29.92 4.85 -32.28
N GLY A 330 -30.89 4.96 -31.37
CA GLY A 330 -31.97 3.97 -31.26
C GLY A 330 -31.59 2.56 -30.74
N GLY A 331 -30.63 2.46 -29.83
CA GLY A 331 -30.28 1.20 -29.12
C GLY A 331 -31.32 0.82 -28.05
N VAL A 332 -31.52 -0.49 -27.84
CA VAL A 332 -32.69 -1.06 -27.11
C VAL A 332 -32.30 -1.96 -25.91
N GLU A 333 -31.04 -2.09 -25.51
CA GLU A 333 -30.66 -3.01 -24.41
C GLU A 333 -29.54 -2.52 -23.46
N ASN A 334 -29.34 -3.24 -22.35
CA ASN A 334 -29.20 -2.74 -20.96
C ASN A 334 -27.83 -2.88 -20.26
N GLY A 335 -27.38 -1.79 -19.64
CA GLY A 335 -26.19 -1.67 -18.80
C GLY A 335 -25.53 -0.30 -18.99
N VAL A 336 -25.17 0.42 -17.93
CA VAL A 336 -24.42 1.69 -18.04
C VAL A 336 -23.08 1.52 -17.34
N LYS A 337 -22.02 1.34 -18.12
CA LYS A 337 -20.64 1.43 -17.61
C LYS A 337 -20.26 2.90 -17.53
N VAL A 338 -19.86 3.35 -16.36
CA VAL A 338 -19.43 4.73 -16.13
C VAL A 338 -17.90 4.77 -16.13
N THR A 339 -17.33 5.72 -16.83
CA THR A 339 -15.88 5.99 -16.84
C THR A 339 -15.69 7.47 -16.65
N VAL A 340 -14.79 7.87 -15.76
CA VAL A 340 -14.42 9.27 -15.57
C VAL A 340 -13.01 9.49 -16.11
N GLU A 341 -12.77 10.67 -16.68
CA GLU A 341 -11.44 11.14 -17.06
C GLU A 341 -11.09 12.36 -16.21
N LEU A 342 -9.88 12.37 -15.67
CA LEU A 342 -9.37 13.40 -14.76
C LEU A 342 -8.35 14.29 -15.46
N ASN A 343 -8.11 15.49 -14.93
CA ASN A 343 -7.07 16.41 -15.40
C ASN A 343 -5.64 16.02 -14.94
N VAL A 344 -5.44 14.83 -14.38
CA VAL A 344 -4.11 14.34 -13.99
C VAL A 344 -3.39 13.92 -15.27
N THR A 345 -2.22 14.50 -15.53
CA THR A 345 -1.37 14.19 -16.70
C THR A 345 -1.31 12.68 -16.97
N ASP A 346 -1.99 12.19 -18.01
CA ASP A 346 -1.93 10.85 -18.63
C ASP A 346 -1.99 9.56 -17.76
N PHE A 347 -2.13 9.60 -16.43
CA PHE A 347 -1.90 8.41 -15.57
C PHE A 347 -3.13 7.65 -15.04
N LEU A 348 -4.33 8.24 -14.98
CA LEU A 348 -5.52 7.58 -14.40
C LEU A 348 -6.75 7.60 -15.31
N LYS A 349 -7.20 6.40 -15.69
CA LYS A 349 -8.53 6.15 -16.27
C LYS A 349 -9.24 5.08 -15.46
N VAL A 350 -10.26 5.48 -14.71
CA VAL A 350 -11.02 4.57 -13.83
C VAL A 350 -12.36 4.27 -14.46
N SER A 351 -12.68 2.99 -14.59
CA SER A 351 -13.92 2.53 -15.20
C SER A 351 -14.65 1.57 -14.28
N TYR A 352 -15.89 1.93 -13.93
CA TYR A 352 -16.76 1.14 -13.09
C TYR A 352 -17.90 0.58 -13.93
N ARG A 353 -18.13 -0.74 -13.85
CA ARG A 353 -19.20 -1.41 -14.60
C ARG A 353 -20.32 -1.79 -13.66
N HIS A 354 -21.44 -1.09 -13.78
CA HIS A 354 -22.70 -1.50 -13.14
C HIS A 354 -23.72 -1.90 -14.20
N THR A 355 -24.43 -3.02 -13.96
CA THR A 355 -25.44 -3.52 -14.90
C THR A 355 -26.83 -3.18 -14.38
N TRP A 356 -27.56 -2.33 -15.11
CA TRP A 356 -28.93 -1.93 -14.81
C TRP A 356 -29.87 -2.31 -15.95
N LEU A 357 -31.12 -2.63 -15.64
CA LEU A 357 -32.17 -2.90 -16.63
C LEU A 357 -32.86 -1.57 -17.03
N MET A 358 -32.52 -0.97 -18.17
CA MET A 358 -33.37 0.05 -18.80
C MET A 358 -34.60 -0.62 -19.41
N GLN A 359 -35.80 -0.11 -19.13
CA GLN A 359 -36.97 -0.52 -19.88
C GLN A 359 -37.17 0.45 -21.04
N PRO A 360 -37.56 -0.01 -22.24
CA PRO A 360 -38.09 0.90 -23.23
C PRO A 360 -39.39 1.54 -22.70
N GLU A 361 -39.76 2.74 -23.16
CA GLU A 361 -41.02 3.46 -22.82
C GLU A 361 -42.30 2.65 -23.09
N SER A 362 -42.18 1.43 -23.61
CA SER A 362 -43.25 0.45 -23.63
C SER A 362 -42.67 -0.96 -23.54
N SER A 363 -42.83 -1.64 -22.40
CA SER A 363 -43.18 -3.07 -22.27
C SER A 363 -42.87 -3.62 -20.87
N GLN A 364 -43.83 -4.37 -20.33
CA GLN A 364 -43.80 -5.01 -19.02
C GLN A 364 -42.86 -6.23 -18.94
N HIS A 365 -42.28 -6.40 -17.75
CA HIS A 365 -41.70 -7.61 -17.14
C HIS A 365 -40.50 -8.27 -17.83
N LEU A 366 -39.33 -8.21 -17.17
CA LEU A 366 -38.46 -9.39 -16.99
C LEU A 366 -37.48 -9.19 -15.81
N LEU A 367 -37.36 -10.20 -14.96
CA LEU A 367 -36.36 -10.33 -13.88
C LEU A 367 -35.00 -10.76 -14.47
N VAL A 368 -33.89 -10.12 -14.09
CA VAL A 368 -32.52 -10.62 -14.38
C VAL A 368 -31.58 -10.41 -13.18
N LYS A 369 -30.73 -11.42 -12.93
CA LYS A 369 -29.72 -11.56 -11.86
C LYS A 369 -28.46 -10.71 -12.11
N LYS A 370 -27.85 -10.26 -11.01
CA LYS A 370 -26.61 -9.46 -10.87
C LYS A 370 -25.34 -10.28 -11.22
N TYR A 371 -24.42 -9.69 -12.00
CA TYR A 371 -23.01 -10.12 -12.14
C TYR A 371 -22.13 -8.85 -12.15
N LEU A 372 -21.07 -8.84 -11.34
CA LEU A 372 -20.05 -7.78 -11.22
C LEU A 372 -18.79 -8.22 -11.96
N GLU A 373 -18.23 -7.36 -12.81
CA GLU A 373 -16.87 -7.45 -13.34
C GLU A 373 -16.28 -6.03 -13.42
N THR A 374 -15.35 -5.72 -12.51
CA THR A 374 -14.52 -4.50 -12.57
C THR A 374 -13.31 -4.80 -13.47
N THR A 375 -12.98 -3.91 -14.41
CA THR A 375 -11.80 -4.07 -15.28
C THR A 375 -10.98 -2.78 -15.27
N TYR A 376 -9.75 -2.87 -14.76
CA TYR A 376 -8.75 -1.81 -14.78
C TYR A 376 -7.88 -1.93 -16.03
N TYR A 377 -7.59 -0.81 -16.70
CA TYR A 377 -6.56 -0.74 -17.73
C TYR A 377 -5.47 0.23 -17.29
N LEU A 378 -4.40 -0.30 -16.66
CA LEU A 378 -3.12 0.39 -16.57
C LEU A 378 -2.35 0.13 -17.87
N THR A 379 -2.13 1.15 -18.69
CA THR A 379 -1.21 1.05 -19.83
C THR A 379 0.16 1.61 -19.49
N VAL A 380 1.03 0.76 -18.94
CA VAL A 380 2.46 0.71 -19.27
C VAL A 380 2.87 -0.77 -19.29
N GLN A 381 3.27 -1.26 -20.48
CA GLN A 381 3.83 -2.59 -20.80
C GLN A 381 3.76 -3.70 -19.73
N ASP A 382 2.79 -4.63 -19.86
CA ASP A 382 3.02 -6.04 -19.48
C ASP A 382 2.01 -6.99 -20.14
N SER A 383 2.27 -7.31 -21.41
CA SER A 383 1.53 -8.31 -22.21
C SER A 383 1.82 -9.77 -21.83
N LEU A 384 2.25 -10.04 -20.58
CA LEU A 384 2.64 -11.38 -20.12
C LEU A 384 1.83 -11.91 -18.91
N LEU A 385 1.05 -11.08 -18.20
CA LEU A 385 0.25 -11.56 -17.06
C LEU A 385 -1.11 -12.18 -17.47
N LEU A 386 -1.69 -11.75 -18.61
CA LEU A 386 -3.01 -12.21 -19.08
C LEU A 386 -3.04 -13.71 -19.44
N ALA A 387 -1.88 -14.31 -19.73
CA ALA A 387 -1.78 -15.73 -20.10
C ALA A 387 -1.78 -16.69 -18.88
N ARG A 388 -1.57 -16.21 -17.65
CA ARG A 388 -1.63 -17.05 -16.43
C ARG A 388 -3.02 -17.10 -15.82
N HIS A 389 -3.81 -16.03 -15.92
CA HIS A 389 -5.16 -15.97 -15.33
C HIS A 389 -6.16 -16.90 -16.04
N LEU A 390 -6.05 -17.07 -17.36
CA LEU A 390 -6.92 -17.98 -18.13
C LEU A 390 -6.65 -19.47 -17.89
N LYS A 391 -5.49 -19.84 -17.31
CA LYS A 391 -5.15 -21.25 -17.04
C LYS A 391 -5.73 -21.75 -15.71
N LEU A 392 -5.86 -20.87 -14.71
CA LEU A 392 -6.39 -21.21 -13.38
C LEU A 392 -7.92 -21.41 -13.36
N ASN A 393 -8.68 -20.62 -14.13
CA ASN A 393 -10.14 -20.79 -14.22
C ASN A 393 -10.57 -22.11 -14.90
N SER A 394 -9.73 -22.70 -15.75
CA SER A 394 -10.01 -24.02 -16.35
C SER A 394 -9.80 -25.20 -15.38
N ILE A 395 -8.96 -25.03 -14.35
CA ILE A 395 -8.62 -26.08 -13.38
C ILE A 395 -9.66 -26.11 -12.24
N MET A 396 -10.14 -24.95 -11.80
CA MET A 396 -11.19 -24.85 -10.77
C MET A 396 -12.57 -25.34 -11.26
N TYR A 397 -12.88 -25.17 -12.56
CA TYR A 397 -14.14 -25.65 -13.13
C TYR A 397 -14.18 -27.18 -13.30
N GLN A 398 -13.03 -27.86 -13.45
CA GLN A 398 -12.99 -29.32 -13.54
C GLN A 398 -13.05 -30.03 -12.18
N GLN A 399 -12.60 -29.39 -11.08
CA GLN A 399 -12.70 -30.00 -9.74
C GLN A 399 -14.12 -29.91 -9.15
N ARG A 400 -14.90 -28.87 -9.44
CA ARG A 400 -16.29 -28.75 -8.96
C ARG A 400 -17.24 -29.79 -9.57
N ASN A 401 -17.03 -30.20 -10.82
CA ASN A 401 -17.88 -31.18 -11.49
C ASN A 401 -17.57 -32.65 -11.12
N HIS A 402 -16.47 -32.91 -10.40
CA HIS A 402 -16.13 -34.28 -9.96
C HIS A 402 -16.69 -34.64 -8.57
N LEU A 403 -17.15 -33.67 -7.79
CA LEU A 403 -17.70 -33.88 -6.44
C LEU A 403 -19.22 -34.04 -6.39
N THR A 404 -19.95 -33.66 -7.45
CA THR A 404 -21.42 -33.78 -7.53
C THR A 404 -21.93 -35.07 -8.17
N LEU A 405 -21.04 -36.00 -8.55
CA LEU A 405 -21.39 -37.32 -9.12
C LEU A 405 -21.11 -38.51 -8.17
N LYS A 406 -20.78 -38.24 -6.90
CA LYS A 406 -20.69 -39.26 -5.84
C LYS A 406 -21.35 -38.78 -4.55
N SER A 407 -22.68 -38.75 -4.57
CA SER A 407 -23.53 -38.88 -3.38
C SER A 407 -24.82 -39.57 -3.79
#